data_AF-A0A817N7F5-F1
#
_entry.id   AF-A0A817N7F5-F1
#
_cell.length_a   1.000
_cell.length_b   1.000
_cell.length_c   1.000
_cell.angle_alpha   90.00
_cell.angle_beta   90.00
_cell.angle_gamma   90.00
#
_symmetry.space_group_name_H-M   'P 1'
#
loop_
_entity.id
_entity.type
_entity.pdbx_description
1 polymer ?
#
loop_
_entity_poly.entity_id
_entity_poly.type
_entity_poly.pdbx_seq_one_letter_code
_entity_poly.pdbx_strand_id
1 'polypeptide(L)'
;LKIRQNIAATHILMGQYAEAAQAYELTMQEKPNYRSGFNLLLCYHTIGQRDKTRQAFNDLLKIPFSSSEDDYPVSARKEDRQAILVSEAIRDDQLTQMERKRYSKRR
;
A
#
# COMPACT_ATOMS: atom_id res chain seq x y z
N LEU A 1 15.50 6.99 3.56
CA LEU A 1 14.19 6.79 2.89
C LEU A 1 13.16 7.89 3.22
N LYS A 2 12.75 8.05 4.49
CA LYS A 2 11.69 9.03 4.89
C LYS A 2 12.02 10.49 4.52
N ILE A 3 13.28 10.90 4.65
CA ILE A 3 13.74 12.26 4.26
C ILE A 3 13.55 12.50 2.76
N ARG A 4 13.89 11.55 1.90
CA ARG A 4 13.79 11.70 0.43
C ARG A 4 12.33 11.75 -0.03
N GLN A 5 11.45 10.97 0.61
CA GLN A 5 10.00 11.05 0.37
C GLN A 5 9.43 12.42 0.76
N ASN A 6 9.88 12.99 1.88
CA ASN A 6 9.47 14.34 2.29
C ASN A 6 9.98 15.41 1.33
N ILE A 7 11.24 15.32 0.88
CA ILE A 7 11.81 16.22 -0.13
C ILE A 7 11.02 16.14 -1.45
N ALA A 8 10.70 14.93 -1.91
CA ALA A 8 9.91 14.75 -3.11
C ALA A 8 8.48 15.31 -2.96
N ALA A 9 7.86 15.16 -1.78
CA ALA A 9 6.57 15.78 -1.48
C ALA A 9 6.64 17.31 -1.50
N THR A 10 7.72 17.91 -0.97
CA THR A 10 7.91 19.36 -1.06
C THR A 10 8.10 19.84 -2.50
N HIS A 11 8.80 19.09 -3.35
CA HIS A 11 8.92 19.43 -4.78
C HIS A 11 7.58 19.37 -5.51
N ILE A 12 6.71 18.40 -5.18
CA ILE A 12 5.33 18.35 -5.70
C ILE A 12 4.57 19.62 -5.31
N LEU A 13 4.67 20.06 -4.05
CA LEU A 13 4.02 21.30 -3.59
C LEU A 13 4.58 22.55 -4.26
N MET A 14 5.85 22.52 -4.68
CA MET A 14 6.50 23.59 -5.45
C MET A 14 6.21 23.52 -6.97
N GLY A 15 5.46 22.53 -7.44
CA GLY A 15 5.20 22.32 -8.88
C GLY A 15 6.40 21.78 -9.68
N GLN A 16 7.47 21.39 -8.98
CA GLN A 16 8.72 20.88 -9.54
C GLN A 16 8.64 19.36 -9.72
N TYR A 17 7.83 18.92 -10.69
CA TYR A 17 7.53 17.50 -10.88
C TYR A 17 8.72 16.69 -11.41
N ALA A 18 9.61 17.31 -12.19
CA ALA A 18 10.77 16.63 -12.77
C ALA A 18 11.79 16.23 -11.69
N GLU A 19 12.04 17.12 -10.74
CA GLU A 19 12.90 16.92 -9.59
C GLU A 19 12.28 15.93 -8.61
N ALA A 20 10.96 16.02 -8.39
CA ALA A 20 10.24 15.05 -7.59
C ALA A 20 10.32 13.63 -8.19
N ALA A 21 10.21 13.51 -9.52
CA ALA A 21 10.35 12.23 -10.22
C ALA A 21 11.73 11.61 -9.98
N GLN A 22 12.82 12.38 -10.12
CA GLN A 22 14.18 11.88 -9.85
C GLN A 22 14.35 11.38 -8.41
N ALA A 23 13.80 12.11 -7.44
CA ALA A 23 13.86 11.70 -6.03
C ALA A 23 13.10 10.39 -5.77
N TYR A 24 11.96 10.18 -6.44
CA TYR A 24 11.22 8.92 -6.35
C TYR A 24 11.86 7.78 -7.15
N GLU A 25 12.48 8.03 -8.31
CA GLU A 25 13.26 7.03 -9.05
C GLU A 25 14.37 6.45 -8.17
N LEU A 26 15.16 7.32 -7.53
CA LEU A 26 16.22 6.88 -6.62
C LEU A 26 15.66 6.09 -5.44
N THR A 27 14.50 6.49 -4.92
CA THR A 27 13.82 5.75 -3.84
C THR A 27 13.39 4.37 -4.30
N MET A 28 12.88 4.24 -5.53
CA MET A 28 12.44 2.98 -6.13
C MET A 28 13.63 2.08 -6.50
N GLN A 29 14.80 2.63 -6.85
CA GLN A 29 16.02 1.86 -7.07
C GLN A 29 16.59 1.26 -5.78
N GLU A 30 16.59 2.03 -4.68
CA GLU A 30 17.10 1.57 -3.38
C GLU A 30 16.14 0.59 -2.70
N LYS A 31 14.87 0.98 -2.58
CA LYS A 31 13.83 0.18 -1.95
C LYS A 31 12.47 0.44 -2.62
N PRO A 32 12.11 -0.38 -3.62
CA PRO A 32 10.81 -0.29 -4.27
C PRO A 32 9.69 -0.36 -3.23
N ASN A 33 8.78 0.60 -3.28
CA ASN A 33 7.61 0.62 -2.41
C ASN A 33 6.42 1.18 -3.20
N TYR A 34 5.23 0.72 -2.85
CA TYR A 34 4.02 1.05 -3.61
C TYR A 34 3.76 2.56 -3.64
N ARG A 35 3.86 3.24 -2.49
CA ARG A 35 3.58 4.67 -2.37
C ARG A 35 4.52 5.56 -3.19
N SER A 36 5.82 5.31 -3.15
CA SER A 36 6.81 6.02 -3.95
C SER A 36 6.65 5.73 -5.44
N GLY A 37 6.30 4.49 -5.82
CA GLY A 37 6.02 4.15 -7.21
C GLY A 37 4.76 4.82 -7.74
N PHE A 38 3.72 4.91 -6.93
CA PHE A 38 2.50 5.64 -7.27
C PHE A 38 2.75 7.14 -7.40
N ASN A 39 3.54 7.73 -6.49
CA ASN A 39 3.90 9.14 -6.59
C ASN A 39 4.79 9.42 -7.81
N LEU A 40 5.71 8.50 -8.16
CA LEU A 40 6.53 8.60 -9.38
C LEU A 40 5.66 8.58 -10.64
N LEU A 41 4.69 7.66 -10.71
CA LEU A 41 3.70 7.59 -11.79
C LEU A 41 2.97 8.92 -11.97
N LEU A 42 2.49 9.51 -10.87
CA LEU A 42 1.82 10.81 -10.86
C LEU A 42 2.73 11.91 -11.39
N CYS A 43 3.99 11.98 -10.96
CA CYS A 43 4.94 12.97 -11.46
C CYS A 43 5.17 12.83 -12.98
N TYR A 44 5.32 11.62 -13.52
CA TYR A 44 5.46 11.45 -14.97
C TYR A 44 4.20 11.82 -15.74
N HIS A 45 3.03 11.55 -15.15
CA HIS A 45 1.76 11.93 -15.73
C HIS A 45 1.60 13.45 -15.81
N THR A 46 1.96 14.18 -14.74
CA THR A 46 1.87 15.64 -14.72
C THR A 46 2.87 16.32 -15.67
N ILE A 47 4.04 15.71 -15.90
CA ILE A 47 5.02 16.20 -16.89
C ILE A 47 4.57 15.89 -18.34
N GLY A 48 3.65 14.94 -18.54
CA GLY A 48 3.17 14.53 -19.87
C GLY A 48 4.03 13.45 -20.55
N GLN A 49 4.92 12.79 -19.82
CA GLN A 49 5.77 11.70 -20.35
C GLN A 49 4.98 10.38 -20.36
N ARG A 50 4.16 10.18 -21.40
CA ARG A 50 3.23 9.04 -21.51
C ARG A 50 3.94 7.69 -21.50
N ASP A 51 5.07 7.57 -22.20
CA ASP A 51 5.82 6.31 -22.28
C ASP A 51 6.38 5.91 -20.90
N LYS A 52 6.99 6.86 -20.19
CA LYS A 52 7.49 6.63 -18.83
C LYS A 52 6.38 6.36 -17.84
N THR A 53 5.23 7.01 -18.00
CA THR A 53 4.04 6.73 -17.16
C THR A 53 3.58 5.28 -17.36
N ARG A 54 3.51 4.80 -18.59
CA ARG A 54 3.14 3.41 -18.88
C ARG A 54 4.15 2.42 -18.30
N GLN A 55 5.44 2.71 -18.43
CA GLN A 55 6.49 1.89 -17.85
C GLN A 55 6.41 1.86 -16.32
N ALA A 56 6.31 3.03 -15.68
CA ALA A 56 6.18 3.14 -14.23
C ALA A 56 4.93 2.41 -13.70
N PHE A 57 3.82 2.43 -14.45
CA PHE A 57 2.63 1.66 -14.10
C PHE A 57 2.88 0.15 -14.12
N ASN A 58 3.50 -0.35 -15.19
CA ASN A 58 3.85 -1.77 -15.29
C ASN A 58 4.81 -2.20 -14.18
N ASP A 59 5.76 -1.35 -13.81
CA ASP A 59 6.71 -1.63 -12.74
C ASP A 59 6.05 -1.57 -11.37
N LEU A 60 5.09 -0.67 -11.16
CA LEU A 60 4.27 -0.61 -9.94
C LEU A 60 3.46 -1.90 -9.73
N LEU A 61 2.90 -2.48 -10.80
CA LEU A 61 2.15 -3.73 -10.74
C LEU A 61 3.00 -4.94 -10.32
N LYS A 62 4.32 -4.88 -10.52
CA LYS A 62 5.25 -5.95 -10.09
C LYS A 62 5.60 -5.86 -8.61
N ILE A 63 5.34 -4.72 -7.96
CA ILE A 63 5.64 -4.55 -6.54
C ILE A 63 4.57 -5.33 -5.77
N PRO A 64 4.96 -6.33 -4.95
CA PRO A 64 4.00 -7.04 -4.12
C PRO A 64 3.33 -6.01 -3.20
N PHE A 65 2.01 -5.95 -3.26
CA PHE A 65 1.20 -5.12 -2.38
C PHE A 65 1.24 -5.75 -0.98
N SER A 66 2.34 -5.56 -0.26
CA SER A 66 2.32 -5.76 1.18
C SER A 66 1.53 -4.58 1.73
N SER A 67 0.29 -4.84 2.16
CA SER A 67 -0.42 -3.94 3.06
C SER A 67 0.36 -3.88 4.38
N SER A 68 1.52 -3.24 4.37
CA SER A 68 2.24 -2.90 5.58
C SER A 68 1.35 -1.90 6.29
N GLU A 69 0.97 -2.23 7.52
CA GLU A 69 0.04 -1.49 8.39
C GLU A 69 0.36 0.00 8.56
N ASP A 70 1.53 0.45 8.10
CA ASP A 70 2.02 1.82 8.09
C ASP A 70 1.51 2.70 6.93
N ASP A 71 0.89 2.14 5.88
CA ASP A 71 0.45 2.92 4.71
C ASP A 71 -0.93 3.59 4.89
N TYR A 72 -1.65 3.26 5.97
CA TYR A 72 -2.89 3.94 6.30
C TYR A 72 -2.66 5.11 7.26
N PRO A 73 -3.28 6.28 7.02
CA PRO A 73 -3.23 7.39 7.97
C PRO A 73 -3.75 6.91 9.34
N VAL A 74 -3.16 7.46 10.41
CA VAL A 74 -3.45 7.12 11.82
C VAL A 74 -4.96 7.17 12.16
N SER A 75 -5.79 7.83 11.35
CA SER A 75 -7.25 7.81 11.45
C SER A 75 -7.90 6.44 11.15
N ALA A 76 -7.23 5.55 10.41
CA ALA A 76 -7.65 4.17 10.17
C ALA A 76 -7.10 3.19 11.24
N ARG A 77 -6.27 3.65 12.18
CA ARG A 77 -5.74 2.85 13.31
C ARG A 77 -6.74 2.66 14.44
N LYS A 78 -8.02 3.02 14.26
CA LYS A 78 -9.06 2.34 15.03
C LYS A 78 -9.18 0.96 14.42
N GLU A 79 -8.29 0.06 14.83
CA GLU A 79 -8.55 -1.37 14.75
C GLU A 79 -10.00 -1.58 15.17
N ASP A 80 -10.78 -2.03 14.19
CA ASP A 80 -12.22 -2.11 14.25
C ASP A 80 -12.60 -2.95 15.47
N ARG A 81 -12.96 -2.28 16.58
CA ARG A 81 -13.65 -2.92 17.70
C ARG A 81 -14.82 -3.78 17.20
N GLN A 82 -15.42 -3.35 16.09
CA GLN A 82 -16.43 -4.07 15.35
C GLN A 82 -15.92 -5.36 14.69
N ALA A 83 -14.75 -5.36 14.03
CA ALA A 83 -14.17 -6.56 13.41
C ALA A 83 -13.70 -7.56 14.45
N ILE A 84 -13.14 -7.08 15.58
CA ILE A 84 -12.79 -7.93 16.71
C ILE A 84 -14.05 -8.58 17.29
N LEU A 85 -15.11 -7.81 17.59
CA LEU A 85 -16.39 -8.35 18.05
C LEU A 85 -17.00 -9.36 17.08
N VAL A 86 -16.95 -9.08 15.78
CA VAL A 86 -17.48 -9.97 14.74
C VAL A 86 -16.68 -11.28 14.70
N SER A 87 -15.35 -11.21 14.78
CA SER A 87 -14.50 -12.41 14.82
C SER A 87 -14.74 -13.27 16.07
N GLU A 88 -15.00 -12.64 17.22
CA GLU A 88 -15.34 -13.33 18.47
C GLU A 88 -16.72 -13.99 18.38
N ALA A 89 -17.72 -13.28 17.85
CA ALA A 89 -19.06 -13.81 17.66
C ALA A 89 -19.09 -15.00 16.69
N ILE A 90 -18.34 -14.94 15.58
CA ILE A 90 -18.23 -16.03 14.61
C ILE A 90 -17.53 -17.25 15.23
N ARG A 91 -16.51 -17.04 16.08
CA ARG A 91 -15.77 -18.13 16.72
C ARG A 91 -16.64 -19.00 17.63
N ASP A 92 -17.59 -18.37 18.33
CA ASP A 92 -18.45 -19.05 19.30
C ASP A 92 -19.78 -19.53 18.66
N ASP A 93 -20.00 -19.25 17.38
CA ASP A 93 -21.21 -19.66 16.68
C ASP A 93 -21.36 -21.19 16.53
N GLN A 94 -22.62 -21.63 16.54
CA GLN A 94 -22.98 -23.05 16.49
C GLN A 94 -22.49 -23.73 15.20
N LEU A 95 -22.46 -23.01 14.07
CA LEU A 95 -22.03 -23.58 12.79
C LEU A 95 -20.54 -23.95 12.82
N THR A 96 -19.69 -23.04 13.34
CA THR A 96 -18.25 -23.27 13.49
C THR A 96 -17.95 -24.39 14.49
N GLN A 97 -18.74 -24.51 15.57
CA GLN A 97 -18.62 -25.63 16.50
C GLN A 97 -18.99 -26.98 15.86
N MET A 98 -20.01 -27.01 15.00
CA MET A 98 -20.40 -28.21 14.26
C MET A 98 -19.35 -28.66 13.26
N GLU A 99 -18.74 -27.73 12.53
CA GLU A 99 -17.65 -28.03 11.59
C GLU A 99 -16.45 -28.66 12.31
N ARG A 100 -16.03 -28.09 13.44
CA ARG A 100 -14.94 -28.64 14.25
C ARG A 100 -15.22 -30.06 14.73
N LYS A 101 -16.45 -30.33 15.18
CA LYS A 101 -16.88 -31.69 15.57
C LYS A 101 -16.86 -32.65 14.38
N ARG A 102 -17.23 -32.19 13.18
CA ARG A 102 -17.15 -32.99 11.94
C ARG A 102 -15.70 -33.32 11.57
N TYR A 103 -14.78 -32.35 11.69
CA TYR A 103 -13.36 -32.60 11.44
C TYR A 103 -12.73 -33.53 12.48
N SER A 104 -13.09 -33.39 13.76
CA SER A 104 -12.59 -34.26 14.83
C SER A 104 -13.08 -35.70 14.72
N LYS A 105 -14.24 -35.96 14.10
CA LYS A 105 -14.78 -37.30 13.85
C LYS A 105 -14.20 -37.98 12.61
N ARG A 106 -13.46 -37.24 11.78
CA ARG A 106 -12.82 -37.74 10.55
C ARG A 106 -11.35 -38.15 10.75
N ARG A 107 -10.83 -37.99 11.97
CA ARG A 107 -9.58 -38.61 12.44
C ARG A 107 -9.93 -39.80 13.31
#